data_AF-A0A1V6I7G0-F1
#
_entry.id   AF-A0A1V6I7G0-F1
#
_cell.length_a   1.000
_cell.length_b   1.000
_cell.length_c   1.000
_cell.angle_alpha   90.00
_cell.angle_beta   90.00
_cell.angle_gamma   90.00
#
_symmetry.space_group_name_H-M   'P 1'
#
loop_
_entity.id
_entity.type
_entity.pdbx_description
1 polymer ?
#
loop_
_entity_poly.entity_id
_entity_poly.type
_entity_poly.pdbx_seq_one_letter_code
_entity_poly.pdbx_strand_id
1 'polypeptide(L)'
;MKSNLFFIFIISFSLTIYSCKPTGPRQEVERLSKKIVEHIKILNKAIEDKKITEQEAVEIKTAIIDLQKAFIQFDKKYKNDPDAQEIIQIYFKDKEAELEKIYENYFTTLMEVYNCEGSEKVIF
;
A
#
# COMPACT_ATOMS: atom_id res chain seq x y z
N MET A 1 -26.67 -4.41 -48.49
CA MET A 1 -26.12 -5.38 -47.50
C MET A 1 -24.62 -5.12 -47.42
N LYS A 2 -24.13 -4.37 -46.42
CA LYS A 2 -23.78 -4.85 -45.07
C LYS A 2 -22.86 -6.07 -45.14
N SER A 3 -21.56 -5.88 -44.92
CA SER A 3 -20.78 -6.57 -43.89
C SER A 3 -19.27 -6.51 -44.18
N ASN A 4 -18.65 -5.33 -44.07
CA ASN A 4 -17.20 -5.19 -43.95
C ASN A 4 -16.82 -4.55 -42.61
N LEU A 5 -17.62 -4.81 -41.56
CA LEU A 5 -17.45 -4.23 -40.23
C LEU A 5 -17.16 -5.28 -39.14
N PHE A 6 -16.74 -6.49 -39.52
CA PHE A 6 -16.58 -7.61 -38.56
C PHE A 6 -15.13 -7.98 -38.23
N PHE A 7 -14.12 -7.41 -38.91
CA PHE A 7 -12.72 -7.79 -38.68
C PHE A 7 -11.93 -6.82 -37.78
N ILE A 8 -12.49 -5.70 -37.36
CA ILE A 8 -11.79 -4.70 -36.50
C ILE A 8 -12.12 -4.87 -35.01
N PHE A 9 -13.09 -5.71 -34.64
CA PHE A 9 -13.46 -5.93 -33.22
C PHE A 9 -12.63 -6.99 -32.48
N ILE A 10 -11.82 -7.79 -33.19
CA ILE A 10 -11.04 -8.87 -32.55
C ILE A 10 -9.69 -8.35 -32.00
N ILE A 11 -9.19 -7.21 -32.48
CA ILE A 11 -7.90 -6.65 -32.04
C ILE A 11 -8.04 -5.74 -30.80
N SER A 12 -9.25 -5.31 -30.43
CA SER A 12 -9.45 -4.51 -29.19
C SER A 12 -9.65 -5.34 -27.92
N PHE A 13 -9.85 -6.66 -28.04
CA PHE A 13 -10.11 -7.54 -26.89
C PHE A 13 -8.88 -8.34 -26.40
N SER A 14 -7.73 -8.19 -27.07
CA SER A 14 -6.49 -8.86 -26.67
C SER A 14 -5.56 -7.99 -25.80
N LEU A 15 -5.91 -6.72 -25.54
CA LEU A 15 -5.17 -5.84 -24.62
C LEU A 15 -5.73 -5.79 -23.19
N THR A 16 -6.89 -6.37 -22.92
CA THR A 16 -7.48 -6.42 -21.56
C THR A 16 -6.95 -7.56 -20.70
N ILE A 17 -6.15 -8.49 -21.25
CA ILE A 17 -5.56 -9.61 -20.47
C ILE A 17 -4.25 -9.20 -19.76
N TYR A 18 -3.75 -7.98 -19.97
CA TYR A 18 -2.59 -7.48 -19.22
C TYR A 18 -2.90 -7.03 -17.78
N SER A 19 -4.19 -7.01 -17.38
CA SER A 19 -4.62 -6.57 -16.05
C SER A 19 -4.89 -7.70 -15.04
N CYS A 20 -4.79 -8.97 -15.42
CA CYS A 20 -5.09 -10.10 -14.54
C CYS A 20 -3.95 -11.12 -14.51
N LYS A 21 -2.69 -10.68 -14.35
CA LYS A 21 -1.70 -11.59 -13.76
C LYS A 21 -2.07 -11.75 -12.29
N PRO A 22 -2.28 -12.98 -11.77
CA PRO A 22 -2.38 -13.18 -10.34
C PRO A 22 -1.12 -12.56 -9.71
N THR A 23 -1.31 -11.50 -8.93
CA THR A 23 -0.18 -10.87 -8.24
C THR A 23 0.34 -11.92 -7.25
N GLY A 24 1.58 -12.35 -7.45
CA GLY A 24 2.19 -13.37 -6.60
C GLY A 24 2.50 -12.81 -5.20
N PRO A 25 2.69 -13.68 -4.19
CA PRO A 25 2.93 -13.25 -2.80
C PRO A 25 4.09 -12.25 -2.67
N ARG A 26 5.18 -12.44 -3.42
CA ARG A 26 6.33 -11.52 -3.46
C ARG A 26 5.95 -10.10 -3.93
N GLN A 27 5.14 -10.00 -4.97
CA GLN A 27 4.73 -8.70 -5.51
C GLN A 27 3.71 -8.01 -4.60
N GLU A 28 2.87 -8.78 -3.89
CA GLU A 28 1.93 -8.22 -2.93
C GLU A 28 2.62 -7.69 -1.69
N VAL A 29 3.62 -8.39 -1.14
CA VAL A 29 4.42 -7.86 -0.01
C VAL A 29 5.21 -6.61 -0.43
N GLU A 30 5.78 -6.57 -1.64
CA GLU A 30 6.42 -5.36 -2.16
C GLU A 30 5.42 -4.19 -2.28
N ARG A 31 4.19 -4.47 -2.73
CA ARG A 31 3.13 -3.45 -2.80
C ARG A 31 2.74 -2.94 -1.41
N LEU A 32 2.69 -3.81 -0.40
CA LEU A 32 2.46 -3.40 0.99
C LEU A 32 3.59 -2.49 1.50
N SER A 33 4.85 -2.84 1.27
CA SER A 33 5.99 -1.98 1.64
C SER A 33 5.89 -0.60 0.98
N LYS A 34 5.50 -0.53 -0.30
CA LYS A 34 5.27 0.76 -1.00
C LYS A 34 4.13 1.57 -0.38
N LYS A 35 3.04 0.92 0.03
CA LYS A 35 1.94 1.60 0.74
C LYS A 35 2.39 2.20 2.08
N ILE A 36 3.28 1.52 2.81
CA ILE A 36 3.88 2.10 4.03
C ILE A 36 4.67 3.35 3.68
N VAL A 37 5.50 3.32 2.64
CA VAL A 37 6.28 4.48 2.17
C VAL A 37 5.37 5.64 1.72
N GLU A 38 4.26 5.35 1.03
CA GLU A 38 3.26 6.37 0.69
C GLU A 38 2.63 6.99 1.93
N HIS A 39 2.30 6.17 2.92
CA HIS A 39 1.76 6.65 4.19
C HIS A 39 2.77 7.54 4.93
N ILE A 40 4.05 7.16 4.99
CA ILE A 40 5.13 8.00 5.55
C ILE A 40 5.15 9.38 4.88
N LYS A 41 4.97 9.47 3.55
CA LYS A 41 4.95 10.76 2.85
C LYS A 41 3.77 11.63 3.27
N ILE A 42 2.60 11.04 3.47
CA ILE A 42 1.41 11.75 3.96
C ILE A 42 1.67 12.29 5.37
N LEU A 43 2.20 11.45 6.25
CA LEU A 43 2.54 11.85 7.63
C LEU A 43 3.59 12.97 7.63
N ASN A 44 4.68 12.82 6.88
CA ASN A 44 5.74 13.82 6.77
C ASN A 44 5.21 15.18 6.32
N LYS A 45 4.34 15.18 5.30
CA LYS A 45 3.72 16.42 4.82
C LYS A 45 2.88 17.10 5.92
N ALA A 46 2.13 16.32 6.69
CA ALA A 46 1.26 16.84 7.74
C ALA A 46 2.01 17.33 8.99
N ILE A 47 3.30 17.01 9.15
CA ILE A 47 4.12 17.48 10.28
C ILE A 47 5.05 18.64 9.90
N GLU A 48 5.11 19.03 8.62
CA GLU A 48 6.02 20.08 8.12
C GLU A 48 5.85 21.42 8.85
N ASP A 49 4.62 21.81 9.13
CA ASP A 49 4.29 23.05 9.86
C ASP A 49 4.04 22.83 11.36
N LYS A 50 4.21 21.58 11.83
CA LYS A 50 3.95 21.12 13.21
C LYS A 50 2.51 21.31 13.69
N LYS A 51 1.55 21.49 12.77
CA LYS A 51 0.15 21.70 13.10
C LYS A 51 -0.76 20.89 12.19
N ILE A 52 -1.49 19.95 12.79
CA ILE A 52 -2.40 19.09 12.07
C ILE A 52 -3.77 19.77 11.94
N THR A 53 -4.12 20.10 10.71
CA THR A 53 -5.44 20.59 10.34
C THR A 53 -6.47 19.45 10.31
N GLU A 54 -7.77 19.80 10.29
CA GLU A 54 -8.84 18.80 10.13
C GLU A 54 -8.71 18.03 8.82
N GLN A 55 -8.32 18.71 7.74
CA GLN A 55 -8.15 18.06 6.44
C GLN A 55 -7.00 17.05 6.48
N GLU A 56 -5.85 17.42 7.04
CA GLU A 56 -4.72 16.50 7.19
C GLU A 56 -5.05 15.33 8.12
N ALA A 57 -5.78 15.56 9.21
CA ALA A 57 -6.26 14.48 10.07
C ALA A 57 -7.14 13.47 9.32
N VAL A 58 -8.01 13.94 8.41
CA VAL A 58 -8.84 13.07 7.54
C VAL A 58 -7.97 12.31 6.54
N GLU A 59 -6.97 12.96 5.95
CA GLU A 59 -6.02 12.32 5.01
C GLU A 59 -5.22 11.21 5.71
N ILE A 60 -4.65 11.49 6.89
CA ILE A 60 -3.91 10.53 7.71
C ILE A 60 -4.81 9.35 8.09
N LYS A 61 -6.01 9.60 8.64
CA LYS A 61 -6.96 8.55 9.01
C LYS A 61 -7.33 7.65 7.82
N THR A 62 -7.55 8.26 6.67
CA THR A 62 -7.88 7.51 5.44
C THR A 62 -6.72 6.61 5.02
N ALA A 63 -5.49 7.12 5.10
CA ALA A 63 -4.29 6.35 4.79
C ALA A 63 -4.06 5.19 5.76
N ILE A 64 -4.27 5.40 7.07
CA ILE A 64 -4.22 4.34 8.10
C ILE A 64 -5.21 3.22 7.78
N ILE A 65 -6.48 3.58 7.52
CA ILE A 65 -7.53 2.61 7.25
C ILE A 65 -7.23 1.81 5.97
N ASP A 66 -6.73 2.48 4.91
CA ASP A 66 -6.34 1.79 3.67
C ASP A 66 -5.19 0.80 3.91
N LEU A 67 -4.17 1.21 4.65
CA LEU A 67 -3.04 0.36 5.00
C LEU A 67 -3.46 -0.86 5.84
N GLN A 68 -4.29 -0.65 6.87
CA GLN A 68 -4.84 -1.72 7.70
C GLN A 68 -5.66 -2.71 6.86
N LYS A 69 -6.52 -2.21 5.97
CA LYS A 69 -7.31 -3.06 5.06
C LYS A 69 -6.40 -3.89 4.15
N ALA A 70 -5.34 -3.30 3.61
CA ALA A 70 -4.38 -4.00 2.77
C ALA A 70 -3.68 -5.14 3.54
N PHE A 71 -3.24 -4.90 4.78
CA PHE A 71 -2.66 -5.94 5.64
C PHE A 71 -3.65 -7.07 5.96
N ILE A 72 -4.89 -6.72 6.34
CA ILE A 72 -5.93 -7.72 6.63
C ILE A 72 -6.23 -8.57 5.41
N GLN A 73 -6.29 -7.97 4.22
CA GLN A 73 -6.52 -8.71 2.97
C GLN A 73 -5.35 -9.64 2.65
N PHE A 74 -4.12 -9.16 2.80
CA PHE A 74 -2.91 -9.94 2.58
C PHE A 74 -2.81 -11.13 3.53
N ASP A 75 -3.01 -10.91 4.83
CA ASP A 75 -3.02 -11.96 5.85
C ASP A 75 -4.10 -12.99 5.54
N LYS A 76 -5.35 -12.56 5.32
CA LYS A 76 -6.45 -13.48 4.97
C LYS A 76 -6.14 -14.34 3.75
N LYS A 77 -5.42 -13.79 2.76
CA LYS A 77 -5.08 -14.46 1.52
C LYS A 77 -3.99 -15.51 1.71
N TYR A 78 -2.96 -15.23 2.51
CA TYR A 78 -1.74 -16.05 2.57
C TYR A 78 -1.49 -16.78 3.90
N LYS A 79 -2.23 -16.48 4.97
CA LYS A 79 -1.99 -17.07 6.30
C LYS A 79 -1.99 -18.60 6.36
N ASN A 80 -2.72 -19.25 5.46
CA ASN A 80 -2.87 -20.70 5.40
C ASN A 80 -2.19 -21.32 4.16
N ASP A 81 -1.33 -20.58 3.48
CA ASP A 81 -0.62 -21.00 2.26
C ASP A 81 0.89 -21.09 2.55
N PRO A 82 1.42 -22.30 2.88
CA PRO A 82 2.82 -22.47 3.27
C PRO A 82 3.82 -22.03 2.19
N ASP A 83 3.52 -22.27 0.92
CA ASP A 83 4.39 -21.90 -0.20
C ASP A 83 4.46 -20.37 -0.31
N ALA A 84 3.32 -19.68 -0.16
CA ALA A 84 3.30 -18.23 -0.10
C ALA A 84 4.07 -17.68 1.11
N GLN A 85 3.91 -18.30 2.28
CA GLN A 85 4.62 -17.90 3.50
C GLN A 85 6.14 -18.04 3.34
N GLU A 86 6.63 -19.09 2.69
CA GLU A 86 8.05 -19.25 2.39
C GLU A 86 8.57 -18.12 1.49
N ILE A 87 7.85 -17.81 0.40
CA ILE A 87 8.20 -16.71 -0.50
C ILE A 87 8.23 -15.36 0.24
N ILE A 88 7.26 -15.14 1.11
CA ILE A 88 7.17 -13.91 1.93
C ILE A 88 8.35 -13.82 2.90
N GLN A 89 8.71 -14.92 3.58
CA GLN A 89 9.87 -14.96 4.47
C GLN A 89 11.19 -14.73 3.73
N ILE A 90 11.36 -15.31 2.54
CA ILE A 90 12.53 -15.05 1.70
C ILE A 90 12.59 -13.57 1.32
N TYR A 91 11.46 -12.97 0.94
CA TYR A 91 11.41 -11.54 0.65
C TYR A 91 11.82 -10.69 1.87
N PHE A 92 11.32 -11.00 3.07
CA PHE A 92 11.71 -10.29 4.28
C PHE A 92 13.20 -10.40 4.57
N LYS A 93 13.79 -11.60 4.40
CA LYS A 93 15.25 -11.80 4.56
C LYS A 93 16.06 -11.05 3.51
N ASP A 94 15.66 -11.13 2.24
CA ASP A 94 16.32 -10.43 1.12
C ASP A 94 16.31 -8.90 1.33
N LYS A 95 15.30 -8.38 2.02
CA LYS A 95 15.01 -6.96 2.17
C LYS A 95 15.12 -6.44 3.60
N GLU A 96 15.69 -7.22 4.51
CA GLU A 96 15.66 -6.95 5.96
C GLU A 96 16.05 -5.52 6.30
N ALA A 97 17.26 -5.08 5.90
CA ALA A 97 17.75 -3.73 6.19
C ALA A 97 16.92 -2.61 5.53
N GLU A 98 16.34 -2.85 4.35
CA GLU A 98 15.48 -1.88 3.67
C GLU A 98 14.14 -1.74 4.41
N LEU A 99 13.55 -2.87 4.81
CA LEU A 99 12.29 -2.92 5.50
C LEU A 99 12.41 -2.38 6.93
N GLU A 100 13.47 -2.74 7.64
CA GLU A 100 13.79 -2.20 8.97
C GLU A 100 13.80 -0.68 8.92
N LYS A 101 14.54 -0.08 7.99
CA LYS A 101 14.57 1.37 7.80
C LYS A 101 13.20 1.97 7.46
N ILE A 102 12.39 1.29 6.66
CA ILE A 102 11.01 1.74 6.36
C ILE A 102 10.16 1.75 7.63
N TYR A 103 10.23 0.69 8.44
CA TYR A 103 9.48 0.59 9.68
C TYR A 103 9.97 1.59 10.73
N GLU A 104 11.28 1.75 10.92
CA GLU A 104 11.86 2.76 11.78
C GLU A 104 11.38 4.17 11.41
N ASN A 105 11.52 4.54 10.13
CA ASN A 105 11.04 5.83 9.64
C ASN A 105 9.54 6.00 9.88
N TYR A 106 8.75 4.94 9.66
CA TYR A 106 7.32 4.98 9.91
C TYR A 106 7.01 5.25 11.39
N PHE A 107 7.64 4.52 12.31
CA PHE A 107 7.46 4.72 13.75
C PHE A 107 7.92 6.11 14.21
N THR A 108 9.07 6.58 13.74
CA THR A 108 9.56 7.93 14.03
C THR A 108 8.57 8.99 13.56
N THR A 109 8.07 8.87 12.33
CA THR A 109 7.12 9.84 11.78
C THR A 109 5.79 9.84 12.55
N LEU A 110 5.31 8.66 12.96
CA LEU A 110 4.14 8.55 13.83
C LEU A 110 4.35 9.26 15.18
N MET A 111 5.52 9.08 15.79
CA MET A 111 5.86 9.77 17.04
C MET A 111 5.94 11.29 16.85
N GLU A 112 6.42 11.76 15.71
CA GLU A 112 6.44 13.20 15.38
C GLU A 112 5.03 13.77 15.20
N VAL A 113 4.12 13.01 14.58
CA VAL A 113 2.69 13.37 14.49
C VAL A 113 2.09 13.57 15.88
N TYR A 114 2.36 12.69 16.84
CA TYR A 114 1.87 12.85 18.22
C TYR A 114 2.36 14.14 18.90
N ASN A 115 3.53 14.66 18.49
CA ASN A 115 4.11 15.89 19.03
C ASN A 115 3.61 17.18 18.35
N CYS A 116 2.76 17.07 17.31
CA CYS A 116 2.21 18.23 16.62
C CYS A 116 0.99 18.82 17.35
N GLU A 117 0.77 20.14 17.20
CA GLU A 117 -0.50 20.75 17.61
C GLU A 117 -1.65 20.14 16.80
N GLY A 118 -2.74 19.72 17.45
CA GLY A 118 -3.87 19.10 16.76
C GLY A 118 -3.74 17.59 16.57
N SER A 119 -2.72 16.95 17.16
CA SER A 119 -2.52 15.49 17.06
C SER A 119 -3.68 14.67 17.64
N GLU A 120 -4.46 15.24 18.57
CA GLU A 120 -5.66 14.63 19.15
C GLU A 120 -6.76 14.35 18.12
N LYS A 121 -6.70 14.98 16.95
CA LYS A 121 -7.63 14.74 15.83
C LYS A 121 -7.31 13.46 15.06
N VAL A 122 -6.05 13.00 15.16
CA VAL A 122 -5.57 11.79 14.50
C VAL A 122 -5.89 10.60 15.41
N ILE A 123 -6.96 9.88 15.07
CA ILE A 123 -7.28 8.61 15.72
C ILE A 123 -6.50 7.52 14.99
N PHE A 124 -5.51 6.95 15.68
CA PHE A 124 -4.73 5.80 15.22
C PHE A 124 -5.43 4.47 15.49
#